data_AF-A0A3N7B9Q5-F1
#
_entry.id   AF-A0A3N7B9Q5-F1
#
_cell.length_a   1.000
_cell.length_b   1.000
_cell.length_c   1.000
_cell.angle_alpha   90.00
_cell.angle_beta   90.00
_cell.angle_gamma   90.00
#
_symmetry.space_group_name_H-M   'P 1'
#
loop_
_entity.id
_entity.type
_entity.pdbx_description
1 polymer ?
#
loop_
_entity_poly.entity_id
_entity_poly.type
_entity_poly.pdbx_seq_one_letter_code
_entity_poly.pdbx_strand_id
1 'polypeptide(L)' 'MNTEPRIPDPDGFYAALLAAHEGLSESRSADLNARLVLLLANQCADQAVLLACIRAAAEDNPTTNHTP' A
#
# COMPACT_ATOMS: atom_id res chain seq x y z
N MET A 1 14.22 -4.67 1.89
CA MET A 1 13.10 -3.72 1.85
C MET A 1 12.88 -3.24 3.28
N ASN A 2 12.92 -1.95 3.55
CA ASN A 2 12.61 -1.46 4.91
C ASN A 2 11.10 -1.56 5.12
N THR A 3 10.65 -2.41 6.02
CA THR A 3 9.25 -2.58 6.45
C THR A 3 8.88 -1.64 7.61
N GLU A 4 9.84 -0.82 8.05
CA GLU A 4 9.63 0.17 9.11
C GLU A 4 8.84 1.38 8.55
N PRO A 5 7.72 1.76 9.18
CA PRO A 5 6.94 2.91 8.73
C PRO A 5 7.76 4.19 8.88
N ARG A 6 8.27 4.69 7.74
CA ARG A 6 8.95 6.00 7.63
C ARG A 6 7.99 7.19 7.56
N ILE A 7 6.69 6.91 7.56
CA ILE A 7 5.65 7.93 7.65
C ILE A 7 5.41 8.28 9.13
N PRO A 8 5.38 9.57 9.49
CA PRO A 8 5.26 10.01 10.88
C PRO A 8 3.92 9.63 11.53
N ASP A 9 2.89 9.36 10.73
CA ASP A 9 1.58 8.94 11.19
C ASP A 9 1.00 7.85 10.26
N PRO A 10 1.37 6.58 10.46
CA PRO A 10 0.85 5.47 9.68
C PRO A 10 -0.65 5.23 9.93
N ASP A 11 -1.10 5.46 11.16
CA ASP A 11 -2.51 5.32 11.54
C ASP A 11 -3.38 6.36 10.86
N GLY A 12 -2.94 7.63 10.82
CA GLY A 12 -3.63 8.70 10.11
C GLY A 12 -3.72 8.46 8.60
N PHE A 13 -2.66 7.92 7.98
CA PHE A 13 -2.72 7.51 6.57
C PHE A 13 -3.75 6.41 6.34
N TYR A 14 -3.77 5.38 7.19
CA TYR A 14 -4.72 4.28 7.08
C TYR A 14 -6.17 4.73 7.32
N ALA A 15 -6.40 5.60 8.30
CA ALA A 15 -7.71 6.20 8.57
C ALA A 15 -8.21 7.04 7.39
N ALA A 16 -7.33 7.85 6.78
CA ALA A 16 -7.66 8.63 5.60
C ALA A 16 -7.98 7.73 4.38
N LEU A 17 -7.22 6.64 4.21
CA LEU A 17 -7.49 5.65 3.16
C LEU A 17 -8.87 5.00 3.37
N LEU A 18 -9.17 4.54 4.58
CA LEU A 18 -10.45 3.92 4.90
C LEU A 18 -11.63 4.88 4.70
N ALA A 19 -11.49 6.12 5.15
CA ALA A 19 -12.49 7.16 4.93
C ALA A 19 -12.71 7.47 3.43
N ALA A 20 -11.66 7.37 2.61
CA ALA A 20 -11.77 7.53 1.17
C ALA A 20 -12.50 6.35 0.49
N HIS A 21 -12.49 5.17 1.11
CA HIS A 21 -13.24 4.00 0.68
C HIS A 21 -14.68 3.94 1.23
N GLU A 22 -15.02 4.71 2.27
CA GLU A 22 -16.37 4.71 2.84
C GLU A 22 -17.42 5.09 1.79
N GLY A 23 -18.46 4.26 1.68
CA GLY A 23 -19.55 4.45 0.71
C GLY A 23 -19.21 4.13 -0.74
N LEU A 24 -17.99 3.65 -1.04
CA LEU A 24 -17.62 3.16 -2.37
C LEU A 24 -18.00 1.68 -2.53
N SER A 25 -18.45 1.31 -3.73
CA SER A 25 -18.55 -0.09 -4.14
C SER A 25 -17.16 -0.67 -4.39
N GLU A 26 -17.03 -2.00 -4.36
CA GLU A 26 -15.75 -2.69 -4.60
C GLU A 26 -15.05 -2.22 -5.88
N SER A 27 -15.79 -2.06 -6.98
CA SER A 27 -15.24 -1.54 -8.24
C SER A 27 -14.68 -0.12 -8.09
N ARG A 28 -15.39 0.78 -7.41
CA ARG A 28 -14.91 2.16 -7.19
C ARG A 28 -13.73 2.21 -6.23
N SER A 29 -13.70 1.31 -5.24
CA SER A 29 -12.56 1.13 -4.36
C SER A 29 -11.32 0.65 -5.13
N ALA A 30 -11.48 -0.28 -6.07
CA ALA A 30 -10.39 -0.71 -6.94
C ALA A 30 -9.87 0.44 -7.83
N ASP A 31 -10.77 1.23 -8.43
CA ASP A 31 -10.39 2.43 -9.20
C ASP A 31 -9.65 3.46 -8.34
N LEU A 32 -10.10 3.68 -7.10
CA LEU A 32 -9.43 4.57 -6.15
C LEU A 32 -8.01 4.08 -5.84
N ASN A 33 -7.85 2.79 -5.56
CA ASN A 33 -6.53 2.18 -5.31
C ASN A 33 -5.61 2.31 -6.52
N ALA A 34 -6.09 2.03 -7.73
CA ALA A 34 -5.28 2.16 -8.94
C ALA A 34 -4.76 3.60 -9.13
N ARG A 35 -5.63 4.60 -8.93
CA ARG A 35 -5.25 6.02 -8.99
C ARG A 35 -4.27 6.39 -7.88
N LEU A 36 -4.48 5.91 -6.65
CA LEU A 36 -3.58 6.16 -5.54
C LEU A 36 -2.18 5.60 -5.80
N VAL A 37 -2.09 4.35 -6.27
CA VAL A 37 -0.82 3.70 -6.62
C VAL A 37 -0.08 4.50 -7.71
N LEU A 38 -0.78 4.97 -8.73
CA LEU A 38 -0.16 5.80 -9.79
C LEU A 38 0.39 7.13 -9.24
N LEU A 39 -0.37 7.80 -8.36
CA LEU A 39 0.08 9.05 -7.73
C LEU A 39 1.31 8.82 -6.83
N LEU A 40 1.29 7.75 -6.02
CA LEU A 40 2.44 7.37 -5.20
C LEU A 40 3.66 7.00 -6.05
N ALA A 41 3.46 6.32 -7.17
CA ALA A 41 4.52 6.00 -8.12
C ALA A 41 5.17 7.27 -8.68
N ASN A 42 4.36 8.25 -9.07
CA ASN A 42 4.87 9.54 -9.56
C ASN A 42 5.64 10.29 -8.46
N GLN A 43 5.15 10.28 -7.22
CA GLN A 43 5.85 10.93 -6.09
C GLN A 43 7.16 10.23 -5.70
N CYS A 44 7.24 8.91 -5.87
CA CYS A 44 8.46 8.14 -5.59
C CYS A 44 9.56 8.43 -6.63
N ALA A 45 9.18 8.69 -7.88
CA ALA A 45 10.07 9.02 -9.01
C ALA A 45 11.20 8.00 -9.27
N ASP A 46 11.12 6.80 -8.69
CA ASP A 46 12.13 5.75 -8.78
C ASP A 46 11.49 4.42 -9.21
N GLN A 47 11.69 4.06 -10.48
CA GLN A 47 11.15 2.83 -11.04
C GLN A 47 11.71 1.57 -10.38
N ALA A 48 12.97 1.58 -9.93
CA ALA A 48 13.58 0.41 -9.30
C ALA A 48 12.96 0.15 -7.93
N VAL A 49 12.68 1.21 -7.16
CA VAL A 49 11.95 1.11 -5.88
C VAL A 49 10.53 0.60 -6.12
N LEU A 50 9.82 1.12 -7.13
CA LEU A 50 8.45 0.68 -7.44
C LEU A 50 8.40 -0.79 -7.84
N LEU A 51 9.34 -1.26 -8.66
CA LEU A 51 9.44 -2.68 -9.03
C LEU A 51 9.78 -3.57 -7.83
N ALA A 52 10.63 -3.09 -6.91
CA ALA A 52 10.91 -3.79 -5.66
C ALA A 52 9.66 -3.86 -4.75
N CYS A 53 8.86 -2.79 -4.68
CA CYS A 53 7.57 -2.78 -3.97
C CYS A 53 6.60 -3.81 -4.55
N ILE A 54 6.45 -3.86 -5.88
CA ILE A 54 5.56 -4.82 -6.55
C ILE A 54 6.01 -6.25 -6.26
N ARG A 55 7.31 -6.54 -6.36
CA ARG A 55 7.84 -7.87 -6.01
C ARG A 55 7.56 -8.23 -4.56
N ALA A 56 7.84 -7.32 -3.63
CA ALA A 56 7.58 -7.54 -2.21
C ALA A 56 6.09 -7.73 -1.89
N ALA A 57 5.18 -7.05 -2.60
CA ALA A 57 3.74 -7.21 -2.44
C ALA A 57 3.20 -8.51 -3.09
N ALA A 58 3.85 -8.98 -4.15
CA ALA A 58 3.51 -10.25 -4.82
C ALA A 58 4.10 -11.46 -4.09
N GLU A 59 5.23 -11.29 -3.42
CA GLU A 59 5.79 -12.19 -2.41
C GLU A 59 4.97 -12.08 -1.12
N ASP A 60 3.69 -12.43 -1.21
CA ASP A 60 2.85 -12.68 -0.04
C ASP A 60 3.60 -13.71 0.80
N ASN A 61 4.16 -13.30 1.94
CA ASN A 61 4.99 -14.16 2.76
C ASN A 61 4.10 -14.76 3.85
N PRO A 62 3.52 -15.97 3.67
CA PRO A 62 2.75 -16.64 4.71
C PRO A 62 3.62 -17.16 5.87
N THR A 63 4.81 -16.62 6.13
CA THR A 63 5.56 -16.95 7.35
C THR A 63 5.06 -16.16 8.56
N THR A 64 3.75 -16.20 8.81
CA THR A 64 3.27 -16.26 10.20
C THR A 64 3.65 -17.64 10.74
N ASN A 65 4.94 -17.84 11.02
CA ASN A 65 5.39 -18.90 11.91
C ASN A 65 4.93 -18.53 13.33
N HIS A 66 3.66 -18.80 13.62
CA HIS A 66 3.18 -18.96 14.98
C HIS A 66 3.85 -20.22 15.54
N THR A 67 4.98 -20.06 16.22
CA THR A 67 5.56 -21.14 17.02
C THR A 67 5.00 -21.01 18.45
N PRO A 68 4.47 -22.11 19.03
CA PRO A 68 3.95 -22.14 20.40
C PRO A 68 5.02 -21.93 21.47
#